data_AF-A0A931WF42-F1
#
_entry.id   AF-A0A931WF42-F1
#
_cell.length_a   1.000
_cell.length_b   1.000
_cell.length_c   1.000
_cell.angle_alpha   90.00
_cell.angle_beta   90.00
_cell.angle_gamma   90.00
#
_symmetry.space_group_name_H-M   'P 1'
#
loop_
_entity.id
_entity.type
_entity.pdbx_description
1 polymer ?
#
loop_
_entity_poly.entity_id
_entity_poly.type
_entity_poly.pdbx_seq_one_letter_code
_entity_poly.pdbx_strand_id
1 'polypeptide(L)'
;MVQKIQTNMNHGVHDQLLEEFCVLVKRWLNSSPSNLCQAIEPRLLANADDRLAATYELAFWRLLESQGLEVSYSPALGSKTPDFSAGKVADDEFYCEVACIFRNRAEIKHENSRASNGIPMNVTTIGANLETEAELIQKVISKKASKYGAVKDLNKPLLIVLGNGHGNAFFAKAIEYALFGAITMTFGGPRHGAVSRRFGAGILSKNIFLAQPQNTRISGVLFLEPRDTSGDRLGVLAGLYHNPWAKNPIEPYLFPSLRQFVVLERGPNGMKMGWQPEEEQWIYI
;
A
#
# COMPACT_ATOMS: atom_id res chain seq x y z
N MET A 1 -25.26 -13.45 -3.22
CA MET A 1 -23.88 -12.93 -3.10
C MET A 1 -22.88 -14.05 -2.82
N VAL A 2 -22.95 -14.74 -1.67
CA VAL A 2 -21.99 -15.81 -1.27
C VAL A 2 -21.79 -16.88 -2.33
N GLN A 3 -22.87 -17.52 -2.80
CA GLN A 3 -22.78 -18.54 -3.84
C GLN A 3 -22.06 -18.05 -5.10
N LYS A 4 -22.27 -16.78 -5.52
CA LYS A 4 -21.60 -16.18 -6.69
C LYS A 4 -20.14 -15.81 -6.43
N ILE A 5 -19.78 -15.43 -5.20
CA ILE A 5 -18.38 -15.17 -4.82
C ILE A 5 -17.61 -16.50 -4.77
N GLN A 6 -18.23 -17.55 -4.21
CA GLN A 6 -17.64 -18.89 -4.09
C GLN A 6 -17.30 -19.50 -5.47
N THR A 7 -18.22 -19.44 -6.43
CA THR A 7 -17.98 -20.01 -7.79
C THR A 7 -16.77 -19.39 -8.49
N ASN A 8 -16.39 -18.16 -8.13
CA ASN A 8 -15.37 -17.39 -8.83
C ASN A 8 -14.01 -17.31 -8.09
N MET A 9 -13.80 -18.02 -6.97
CA MET A 9 -12.51 -18.04 -6.24
C MET A 9 -11.83 -19.41 -6.23
N ASN A 10 -12.27 -20.31 -7.12
CA ASN A 10 -11.91 -21.74 -7.13
C ASN A 10 -10.52 -22.01 -7.74
N HIS A 11 -9.45 -21.52 -7.07
CA HIS A 11 -8.05 -21.71 -7.46
C HIS A 11 -7.20 -22.33 -6.33
N GLY A 12 -7.76 -23.28 -5.58
CA GLY A 12 -7.02 -24.05 -4.57
C GLY A 12 -6.96 -23.42 -3.18
N VAL A 13 -7.82 -22.46 -2.88
CA VAL A 13 -8.09 -22.00 -1.51
C VAL A 13 -9.03 -23.01 -0.86
N HIS A 14 -8.76 -23.41 0.39
CA HIS A 14 -9.63 -24.29 1.16
C HIS A 14 -11.06 -23.71 1.21
N ASP A 15 -12.08 -24.48 0.82
CA ASP A 15 -13.47 -23.99 0.70
C ASP A 15 -13.97 -23.27 1.97
N GLN A 16 -13.47 -23.70 3.13
CA GLN A 16 -13.72 -23.08 4.43
C GLN A 16 -13.23 -21.62 4.52
N LEU A 17 -11.99 -21.33 4.12
CA LEU A 17 -11.43 -19.97 4.16
C LEU A 17 -12.21 -19.01 3.24
N LEU A 18 -12.67 -19.55 2.10
CA LEU A 18 -13.49 -18.81 1.15
C LEU A 18 -14.87 -18.46 1.73
N GLU A 19 -15.50 -19.39 2.45
CA GLU A 19 -16.75 -19.15 3.15
C GLU A 19 -16.58 -18.12 4.28
N GLU A 20 -15.56 -18.26 5.11
CA GLU A 20 -15.22 -17.31 6.18
C GLU A 20 -14.98 -15.90 5.64
N PHE A 21 -14.22 -15.78 4.54
CA PHE A 21 -14.03 -14.52 3.85
C PHE A 21 -15.34 -13.91 3.36
N CYS A 22 -16.23 -14.72 2.77
CA CYS A 22 -17.54 -14.25 2.32
C CYS A 22 -18.40 -13.76 3.49
N VAL A 23 -18.36 -14.43 4.64
CA VAL A 23 -19.05 -14.03 5.87
C VAL A 23 -18.48 -12.71 6.40
N LEU A 24 -17.15 -12.57 6.41
CA LEU A 24 -16.46 -11.36 6.83
C LEU A 24 -16.84 -10.15 5.97
N VAL A 25 -16.74 -10.28 4.64
CA VAL A 25 -17.11 -9.21 3.69
C VAL A 25 -18.57 -8.79 3.85
N LYS A 26 -19.49 -9.76 4.00
CA LYS A 26 -20.89 -9.45 4.28
C LYS A 26 -21.08 -8.67 5.57
N ARG A 27 -20.39 -9.07 6.64
CA ARG A 27 -20.44 -8.38 7.93
C ARG A 27 -19.99 -6.93 7.78
N TRP A 28 -18.89 -6.70 7.07
CA TRP A 28 -18.39 -5.34 6.81
C TRP A 28 -19.38 -4.51 5.97
N LEU A 29 -19.96 -5.08 4.91
CA LEU A 29 -20.98 -4.39 4.09
C LEU A 29 -22.22 -4.02 4.91
N ASN A 30 -22.69 -4.92 5.77
CA ASN A 30 -23.86 -4.65 6.61
C ASN A 30 -23.63 -3.51 7.62
N SER A 31 -22.37 -3.25 8.01
CA SER A 31 -22.00 -2.14 8.89
C SER A 31 -21.53 -0.89 8.13
N SER A 32 -21.38 -0.96 6.81
CA SER A 32 -20.82 0.13 5.99
C SER A 32 -21.86 1.20 5.66
N PRO A 33 -21.42 2.45 5.40
CA PRO A 33 -22.26 3.48 4.80
C PRO A 33 -22.90 3.00 3.50
N SER A 34 -24.16 3.37 3.27
CA SER A 34 -24.94 2.87 2.12
C SER A 34 -24.31 3.23 0.77
N ASN A 35 -23.69 4.39 0.64
CA ASN A 35 -22.97 4.81 -0.57
C ASN A 35 -21.73 3.95 -0.85
N LEU A 36 -20.99 3.52 0.18
CA LEU A 36 -19.88 2.57 0.03
C LEU A 36 -20.42 1.21 -0.44
N CYS A 37 -21.48 0.69 0.18
CA CYS A 37 -22.08 -0.59 -0.22
C CYS A 37 -22.52 -0.60 -1.68
N GLN A 38 -23.24 0.45 -2.10
CA GLN A 38 -23.74 0.58 -3.48
C GLN A 38 -22.62 0.56 -4.52
N ALA A 39 -21.45 1.12 -4.20
CA ALA A 39 -20.30 1.14 -5.09
C ALA A 39 -19.50 -0.18 -5.08
N ILE A 40 -19.35 -0.81 -3.90
CA ILE A 40 -18.49 -1.97 -3.69
C ILE A 40 -19.17 -3.29 -4.07
N GLU A 41 -20.46 -3.47 -3.76
CA GLU A 41 -21.18 -4.73 -4.00
C GLU A 41 -21.13 -5.23 -5.45
N PRO A 42 -21.39 -4.39 -6.48
CA PRO A 42 -21.32 -4.83 -7.87
C PRO A 42 -19.91 -5.30 -8.25
N ARG A 43 -18.87 -4.63 -7.73
CA ARG A 43 -17.46 -4.92 -8.02
C ARG A 43 -16.99 -6.20 -7.34
N LEU A 44 -17.48 -6.50 -6.14
CA LEU A 44 -17.24 -7.79 -5.48
C LEU A 44 -17.78 -8.98 -6.31
N LEU A 45 -18.82 -8.75 -7.10
CA LEU A 45 -19.43 -9.74 -7.99
C LEU A 45 -18.86 -9.72 -9.42
N ALA A 46 -17.96 -8.79 -9.72
CA ALA A 46 -17.34 -8.64 -11.04
C ALA A 46 -16.17 -9.62 -11.23
N ASN A 47 -15.27 -9.29 -12.16
CA ASN A 47 -14.06 -10.07 -12.41
C ASN A 47 -13.10 -10.05 -11.19
N ALA A 48 -12.11 -10.94 -11.20
CA ALA A 48 -11.19 -11.13 -10.07
C ALA A 48 -10.44 -9.84 -9.66
N ASP A 49 -10.00 -9.05 -10.65
CA ASP A 49 -9.22 -7.84 -10.40
C ASP A 49 -10.10 -6.77 -9.73
N ASP A 50 -11.33 -6.56 -10.23
CA ASP A 50 -12.29 -5.64 -9.63
C ASP A 50 -12.74 -6.06 -8.23
N ARG A 51 -12.96 -7.37 -8.02
CA ARG A 51 -13.33 -7.93 -6.72
C ARG A 51 -12.23 -7.70 -5.69
N LEU A 52 -10.98 -7.93 -6.08
CA LEU A 52 -9.85 -7.75 -5.20
C LEU A 52 -9.65 -6.27 -4.85
N ALA A 53 -9.78 -5.38 -5.84
CA ALA A 53 -9.76 -3.93 -5.59
C ALA A 53 -10.86 -3.48 -4.63
N ALA A 54 -12.10 -3.95 -4.83
CA ALA A 54 -13.21 -3.65 -3.95
C ALA A 54 -13.01 -4.20 -2.52
N THR A 55 -12.35 -5.36 -2.40
CA THR A 55 -11.98 -5.95 -1.11
C THR A 55 -10.98 -5.07 -0.37
N TYR A 56 -9.95 -4.54 -1.03
CA TYR A 56 -8.98 -3.65 -0.40
C TYR A 56 -9.58 -2.30 -0.02
N GLU A 57 -10.50 -1.75 -0.82
CA GLU A 57 -11.24 -0.55 -0.43
C GLU A 57 -12.04 -0.78 0.85
N LEU A 58 -12.74 -1.91 0.95
CA LEU A 58 -13.52 -2.26 2.13
C LEU A 58 -12.63 -2.54 3.36
N ALA A 59 -11.53 -3.26 3.19
CA ALA A 59 -10.55 -3.52 4.24
C ALA A 59 -9.90 -2.22 4.74
N PHE A 60 -9.57 -1.30 3.83
CA PHE A 60 -9.01 0.00 4.19
C PHE A 60 -10.02 0.87 4.94
N TRP A 61 -11.29 0.90 4.52
CA TRP A 61 -12.35 1.59 5.26
C TRP A 61 -12.46 1.07 6.70
N ARG A 62 -12.51 -0.26 6.89
CA ARG A 62 -12.51 -0.87 8.23
C ARG A 62 -11.28 -0.51 9.04
N LEU A 63 -10.12 -0.48 8.39
CA LEU A 63 -8.89 -0.06 9.05
C LEU A 63 -9.02 1.38 9.57
N LEU A 64 -9.48 2.32 8.76
CA LEU A 64 -9.68 3.71 9.18
C LEU A 64 -10.66 3.82 10.36
N GLU A 65 -11.80 3.12 10.31
CA GLU A 65 -12.74 3.07 11.44
C GLU A 65 -12.10 2.51 12.71
N SER A 66 -11.30 1.45 12.59
CA SER A 66 -10.61 0.84 13.75
C SER A 66 -9.60 1.79 14.41
N GLN A 67 -9.11 2.80 13.68
CA GLN A 67 -8.26 3.86 14.23
C GLN A 67 -9.07 4.99 14.90
N GLY A 68 -10.41 4.90 14.91
CA GLY A 68 -11.31 5.91 15.43
C GLY A 68 -11.38 7.17 14.56
N LEU A 69 -11.21 7.02 13.24
CA LEU A 69 -11.31 8.12 12.28
C LEU A 69 -12.74 8.26 11.77
N GLU A 70 -13.18 9.50 11.55
CA GLU A 70 -14.37 9.79 10.76
C GLU A 70 -14.02 9.62 9.29
N VAL A 71 -14.82 8.83 8.56
CA VAL A 71 -14.50 8.44 7.17
C VAL A 71 -15.64 8.81 6.24
N SER A 72 -15.31 9.50 5.14
CA SER A 72 -16.22 9.76 4.03
C SER A 72 -15.76 8.98 2.80
N TYR A 73 -16.67 8.22 2.19
CA TYR A 73 -16.41 7.52 0.93
C TYR A 73 -16.76 8.40 -0.27
N SER A 74 -15.86 8.46 -1.25
CA SER A 74 -16.01 9.25 -2.48
C SER A 74 -16.37 10.73 -2.24
N PRO A 75 -15.67 11.45 -1.34
CA PRO A 75 -15.98 12.86 -1.08
C PRO A 75 -15.72 13.69 -2.34
N ALA A 76 -16.52 14.74 -2.53
CA ALA A 76 -16.34 15.65 -3.66
C ALA A 76 -15.09 16.53 -3.44
N LEU A 77 -14.21 16.56 -4.44
CA LEU A 77 -12.99 17.35 -4.42
C LEU A 77 -12.80 18.10 -5.75
N GLY A 78 -13.49 19.23 -5.90
CA GLY A 78 -13.57 19.93 -7.18
C GLY A 78 -14.22 19.04 -8.24
N SER A 79 -13.46 18.69 -9.30
CA SER A 79 -13.91 17.79 -10.37
C SER A 79 -13.49 16.32 -10.18
N LYS A 80 -12.92 15.99 -9.02
CA LYS A 80 -12.42 14.66 -8.67
C LYS A 80 -13.12 14.14 -7.42
N THR A 81 -13.00 12.84 -7.21
CA THR A 81 -13.56 12.13 -6.06
C THR A 81 -12.51 11.13 -5.58
N PRO A 82 -11.66 11.48 -4.60
CA PRO A 82 -10.77 10.51 -4.00
C PRO A 82 -11.58 9.35 -3.40
N ASP A 83 -10.99 8.17 -3.29
CA ASP A 83 -11.71 7.00 -2.78
C ASP A 83 -12.23 7.27 -1.35
N PHE A 84 -11.42 7.93 -0.50
CA PHE A 84 -11.81 8.32 0.86
C PHE A 84 -11.27 9.70 1.27
N SER A 85 -11.96 10.36 2.20
CA SER A 85 -11.33 11.29 3.17
C SER A 85 -11.50 10.75 4.58
N ALA A 86 -10.53 11.03 5.44
CA ALA A 86 -10.56 10.61 6.83
C ALA A 86 -9.85 11.60 7.75
N GLY A 87 -10.23 11.64 9.03
CA GLY A 87 -9.61 12.47 10.06
C GLY A 87 -10.30 12.31 11.42
N LYS A 88 -9.75 12.92 12.47
CA LYS A 88 -10.42 13.03 13.78
C LYS A 88 -11.17 14.36 13.96
N VAL A 89 -10.61 15.41 13.34
CA VAL A 89 -11.12 16.77 13.31
C VAL A 89 -10.79 17.37 11.94
N ALA A 90 -11.40 18.49 11.58
CA ALA A 90 -11.22 19.12 10.26
C ALA A 90 -9.75 19.44 9.91
N ASP A 91 -8.92 19.78 10.90
CA ASP A 91 -7.51 20.09 10.68
C ASP A 91 -6.67 18.85 10.36
N ASP A 92 -7.11 17.68 10.82
CA ASP A 92 -6.45 16.38 10.63
C ASP A 92 -6.92 15.62 9.38
N GLU A 93 -7.79 16.23 8.58
CA GLU A 93 -8.33 15.59 7.38
C GLU A 93 -7.23 15.30 6.35
N PHE A 94 -7.22 14.06 5.84
CA PHE A 94 -6.41 13.63 4.71
C PHE A 94 -7.25 12.87 3.68
N TYR A 95 -6.78 12.86 2.43
CA TYR A 95 -7.40 12.13 1.33
C TYR A 95 -6.66 10.83 1.04
N CYS A 96 -7.40 9.82 0.57
CA CYS A 96 -6.85 8.51 0.28
C CYS A 96 -7.24 8.02 -1.11
N GLU A 97 -6.32 7.28 -1.72
CA GLU A 97 -6.56 6.51 -2.94
C GLU A 97 -6.13 5.08 -2.75
N VAL A 98 -7.02 4.14 -3.04
CA VAL A 98 -6.74 2.72 -3.04
C VAL A 98 -6.33 2.29 -4.44
N ALA A 99 -5.22 1.57 -4.52
CA ALA A 99 -4.69 1.04 -5.76
C ALA A 99 -4.28 -0.42 -5.57
N CYS A 100 -4.66 -1.27 -6.50
CA CYS A 100 -4.21 -2.65 -6.52
C CYS A 100 -3.14 -2.84 -7.57
N ILE A 101 -2.10 -3.58 -7.21
CA ILE A 101 -0.98 -3.86 -8.10
C ILE A 101 -1.14 -5.27 -8.64
N PHE A 102 -1.47 -5.36 -9.92
CA PHE A 102 -1.60 -6.63 -10.65
C PHE A 102 -0.40 -6.82 -11.56
N ARG A 103 0.19 -8.02 -11.53
CA ARG A 103 1.17 -8.42 -12.55
C ARG A 103 0.47 -8.67 -13.87
N ASN A 104 1.20 -8.48 -14.97
CA ASN A 104 0.66 -8.82 -16.27
C ASN A 104 0.45 -10.34 -16.36
N ARG A 105 -0.77 -10.78 -16.71
CA ARG A 105 -1.08 -12.22 -16.85
C ARG A 105 -0.15 -12.92 -17.85
N ALA A 106 0.36 -12.21 -18.85
CA ALA A 106 1.32 -12.75 -19.81
C ALA A 106 2.67 -13.07 -19.15
N GLU A 107 3.14 -12.22 -18.24
CA GLU A 107 4.40 -12.42 -17.50
C GLU A 107 4.29 -13.63 -16.55
N ILE A 108 3.16 -13.74 -15.83
CA ILE A 108 2.89 -14.88 -14.92
C ILE A 108 2.91 -16.20 -15.70
N LYS A 109 2.27 -16.25 -16.88
CA LYS A 109 2.26 -17.47 -17.71
C LYS A 109 3.67 -17.87 -18.17
N HIS A 110 4.50 -16.89 -18.50
CA HIS A 110 5.88 -17.12 -18.92
C HIS A 110 6.78 -17.58 -17.75
N GLU A 111 6.58 -17.06 -16.54
CA GLU A 111 7.30 -17.55 -15.35
C GLU A 111 6.90 -18.97 -14.98
N ASN A 112 5.59 -19.26 -14.97
CA ASN A 112 5.08 -20.60 -14.64
C ASN A 112 5.57 -21.67 -15.62
N SER A 113 5.70 -21.34 -16.91
CA SER A 113 6.24 -22.28 -17.91
C SER A 113 7.73 -22.57 -17.70
N ARG A 114 8.52 -21.61 -17.22
CA ARG A 114 9.94 -21.84 -16.87
C ARG A 114 10.06 -22.74 -15.64
N ALA A 115 9.24 -22.51 -14.62
CA ALA A 115 9.22 -23.31 -13.40
C ALA A 115 8.81 -24.77 -13.68
N SER A 116 7.76 -24.99 -14.49
CA SER A 116 7.33 -26.33 -14.88
C SER A 116 8.37 -27.11 -15.68
N ASN A 117 9.27 -26.40 -16.37
CA ASN A 117 10.37 -26.99 -17.14
C ASN A 117 11.62 -27.27 -16.28
N GLY A 118 11.54 -27.16 -14.95
CA GLY A 118 12.65 -27.45 -14.05
C GLY A 118 13.81 -26.46 -14.16
N ILE A 119 13.59 -25.27 -14.74
CA ILE A 119 14.62 -24.24 -14.85
C ILE A 119 14.67 -23.50 -13.50
N PRO A 120 15.72 -23.66 -12.69
CA PRO A 120 15.82 -22.96 -11.41
C PRO A 120 15.87 -21.45 -11.64
N MET A 121 15.19 -20.69 -10.77
CA MET A 121 15.38 -19.24 -10.72
C MET A 121 16.79 -18.95 -10.20
N ASN A 122 17.63 -18.37 -11.06
CA ASN A 122 18.96 -17.91 -10.65
C ASN A 122 18.83 -16.67 -9.76
N VAL A 123 19.79 -16.47 -8.83
CA VAL A 123 19.84 -15.30 -7.93
C VAL A 123 19.82 -13.97 -8.71
N THR A 124 20.39 -13.94 -9.92
CA THR A 124 20.32 -12.79 -10.84
C THR A 124 18.89 -12.42 -11.24
N THR A 125 17.97 -13.40 -11.29
CA THR A 125 16.55 -13.19 -11.58
C THR A 125 15.83 -12.50 -10.41
N ILE A 126 16.25 -12.72 -9.17
CA ILE A 126 15.65 -12.08 -7.98
C ILE A 126 15.89 -10.55 -8.03
N GLY A 127 17.10 -10.12 -8.38
CA GLY A 127 17.42 -8.69 -8.52
C GLY A 127 16.64 -7.99 -9.64
N ALA A 128 16.56 -8.62 -10.82
CA ALA A 128 15.80 -8.07 -11.96
C ALA A 128 14.29 -7.99 -11.69
N ASN A 129 13.74 -8.96 -10.95
CA ASN A 129 12.34 -8.96 -10.56
C ASN A 129 12.03 -7.82 -9.57
N LEU A 130 12.94 -7.52 -8.64
CA LEU A 130 12.77 -6.43 -7.67
C LEU A 130 12.66 -5.06 -8.35
N GLU A 131 13.52 -4.80 -9.35
CA GLU A 131 13.49 -3.53 -10.09
C GLU A 131 12.20 -3.40 -10.91
N THR A 132 11.80 -4.47 -11.60
CA THR A 132 10.56 -4.48 -12.40
C THR A 132 9.31 -4.27 -11.55
N GLU A 133 9.24 -4.91 -10.38
CA GLU A 133 8.15 -4.70 -9.41
C GLU A 133 8.16 -3.28 -8.86
N ALA A 134 9.33 -2.76 -8.50
CA ALA A 134 9.44 -1.39 -7.99
C ALA A 134 9.02 -0.36 -9.04
N GLU A 135 9.36 -0.55 -10.31
CA GLU A 135 8.90 0.29 -11.42
C GLU A 135 7.37 0.25 -11.58
N LEU A 136 6.77 -0.94 -11.47
CA LEU A 136 5.31 -1.10 -11.49
C LEU A 136 4.66 -0.36 -10.31
N ILE A 137 5.18 -0.52 -9.10
CA ILE A 137 4.73 0.20 -7.90
C ILE A 137 4.83 1.72 -8.13
N GLN A 138 5.99 2.22 -8.59
CA GLN A 138 6.19 3.63 -8.89
C GLN A 138 5.20 4.15 -9.93
N LYS A 139 4.92 3.38 -10.98
CA LYS A 139 3.96 3.74 -12.04
C LYS A 139 2.54 3.85 -11.48
N VAL A 140 2.11 2.90 -10.65
CA VAL A 140 0.79 2.91 -10.01
C VAL A 140 0.64 4.10 -9.07
N ILE A 141 1.61 4.32 -8.17
CA ILE A 141 1.61 5.45 -7.24
C ILE A 141 1.61 6.77 -8.02
N SER A 142 2.48 6.92 -9.02
CA SER A 142 2.57 8.14 -9.84
C SER A 142 1.26 8.43 -10.57
N LYS A 143 0.63 7.40 -11.15
CA LYS A 143 -0.67 7.54 -11.82
C LYS A 143 -1.73 8.04 -10.85
N LYS A 144 -1.83 7.44 -9.65
CA LYS A 144 -2.79 7.86 -8.63
C LYS A 144 -2.52 9.28 -8.12
N ALA A 145 -1.28 9.58 -7.72
CA ALA A 145 -0.89 10.90 -7.24
C ALA A 145 -1.09 12.01 -8.29
N SER A 146 -0.98 11.71 -9.58
CA SER A 146 -1.21 12.68 -10.66
C SER A 146 -2.68 13.10 -10.83
N LYS A 147 -3.64 12.26 -10.42
CA LYS A 147 -5.07 12.57 -10.53
C LYS A 147 -5.51 13.73 -9.64
N TYR A 148 -4.81 13.91 -8.52
CA TYR A 148 -5.20 14.80 -7.43
C TYR A 148 -4.32 16.05 -7.37
N GLY A 149 -4.01 16.62 -8.54
CA GLY A 149 -3.38 17.95 -8.59
C GLY A 149 -4.11 18.98 -7.72
N ALA A 150 -5.44 18.90 -7.62
CA ALA A 150 -6.26 19.77 -6.77
C ALA A 150 -6.06 19.57 -5.25
N VAL A 151 -5.67 18.38 -4.77
CA VAL A 151 -5.34 18.20 -3.33
C VAL A 151 -4.17 19.09 -2.93
N LYS A 152 -3.24 19.35 -3.86
CA LYS A 152 -2.13 20.27 -3.64
C LYS A 152 -2.63 21.68 -3.28
N ASP A 153 -3.70 22.13 -3.92
CA ASP A 153 -4.25 23.48 -3.74
C ASP A 153 -4.94 23.62 -2.38
N LEU A 154 -5.42 22.51 -1.82
CA LEU A 154 -6.06 22.45 -0.51
C LEU A 154 -5.07 22.34 0.66
N ASN A 155 -3.78 22.18 0.37
CA ASN A 155 -2.73 21.93 1.37
C ASN A 155 -3.07 20.76 2.33
N LYS A 156 -3.79 19.74 1.85
CA LYS A 156 -4.11 18.55 2.64
C LYS A 156 -3.15 17.39 2.35
N PRO A 157 -2.97 16.43 3.28
CA PRO A 157 -2.19 15.23 3.03
C PRO A 157 -2.88 14.27 2.06
N LEU A 158 -2.09 13.54 1.26
CA LEU A 158 -2.57 12.46 0.39
C LEU A 158 -1.88 11.14 0.75
N LEU A 159 -2.69 10.15 1.11
CA LEU A 159 -2.28 8.78 1.36
C LEU A 159 -2.57 7.91 0.13
N ILE A 160 -1.57 7.18 -0.36
CA ILE A 160 -1.80 6.13 -1.36
C ILE A 160 -1.80 4.77 -0.67
N VAL A 161 -2.87 4.02 -0.83
CA VAL A 161 -3.04 2.67 -0.28
C VAL A 161 -2.78 1.65 -1.38
N LEU A 162 -1.88 0.70 -1.13
CA LEU A 162 -1.48 -0.34 -2.07
C LEU A 162 -1.99 -1.70 -1.59
N GLY A 163 -2.93 -2.27 -2.35
CA GLY A 163 -3.37 -3.65 -2.19
C GLY A 163 -2.56 -4.61 -3.06
N ASN A 164 -2.24 -5.79 -2.53
CA ASN A 164 -1.58 -6.84 -3.29
C ASN A 164 -2.51 -7.57 -4.25
N GLY A 165 -2.30 -7.41 -5.56
CA GLY A 165 -3.04 -8.13 -6.60
C GLY A 165 -2.59 -9.59 -6.76
N HIS A 166 -3.32 -10.35 -7.58
CA HIS A 166 -2.93 -11.74 -7.89
C HIS A 166 -1.55 -11.82 -8.56
N GLY A 167 -0.77 -12.83 -8.17
CA GLY A 167 0.52 -13.16 -8.80
C GLY A 167 1.70 -12.31 -8.34
N ASN A 168 1.50 -11.37 -7.42
CA ASN A 168 2.57 -10.57 -6.83
C ASN A 168 2.87 -11.06 -5.41
N ALA A 169 4.16 -11.30 -5.12
CA ALA A 169 4.62 -11.24 -3.75
C ALA A 169 4.95 -9.78 -3.48
N PHE A 170 4.18 -9.11 -2.60
CA PHE A 170 4.55 -7.79 -2.11
C PHE A 170 5.80 -7.93 -1.26
N PHE A 171 6.97 -7.91 -1.88
CA PHE A 171 8.20 -7.83 -1.11
C PHE A 171 8.28 -6.44 -0.51
N ALA A 172 8.35 -6.35 0.82
CA ALA A 172 8.57 -5.08 1.52
C ALA A 172 9.75 -4.29 0.91
N LYS A 173 10.80 -5.02 0.47
CA LYS A 173 11.95 -4.47 -0.26
C LYS A 173 11.57 -3.81 -1.60
N ALA A 174 10.62 -4.33 -2.36
CA ALA A 174 10.18 -3.74 -3.63
C ALA A 174 9.49 -2.40 -3.38
N ILE A 175 8.64 -2.33 -2.34
CA ILE A 175 8.01 -1.08 -1.91
C ILE A 175 9.07 -0.09 -1.45
N GLU A 176 9.97 -0.49 -0.56
CA GLU A 176 11.05 0.39 -0.11
C GLU A 176 11.93 0.90 -1.26
N TYR A 177 12.24 0.03 -2.23
CA TYR A 177 12.98 0.42 -3.43
C TYR A 177 12.18 1.39 -4.29
N ALA A 178 10.89 1.14 -4.49
CA ALA A 178 9.99 2.02 -5.23
C ALA A 178 9.89 3.41 -4.58
N LEU A 179 9.81 3.45 -3.24
CA LEU A 179 9.62 4.66 -2.47
C LEU A 179 10.91 5.47 -2.32
N PHE A 180 12.01 4.82 -1.95
CA PHE A 180 13.23 5.49 -1.51
C PHE A 180 14.45 5.22 -2.42
N GLY A 181 14.31 4.36 -3.43
CA GLY A 181 15.41 3.97 -4.31
C GLY A 181 16.33 2.90 -3.71
N ALA A 182 17.40 2.61 -4.44
CA ALA A 182 18.38 1.61 -4.08
C ALA A 182 19.18 2.02 -2.84
N ILE A 183 19.42 1.04 -1.95
CA ILE A 183 20.41 1.20 -0.89
C ILE A 183 21.79 1.07 -1.52
N THR A 184 22.59 2.10 -1.34
CA THR A 184 24.01 2.17 -1.71
C THR A 184 24.86 2.21 -0.45
N MET A 185 25.80 1.29 -0.33
CA MET A 185 26.81 1.37 0.72
C MET A 185 28.01 2.13 0.19
N THR A 186 28.35 3.24 0.84
CA THR A 186 29.60 3.97 0.55
C THR A 186 30.61 3.64 1.64
N PHE A 187 31.74 3.06 1.24
CA PHE A 187 32.87 2.83 2.13
C PHE A 187 33.77 4.06 2.10
N GLY A 188 33.77 4.81 3.20
CA GLY A 188 34.76 5.88 3.38
C GLY A 188 36.12 5.31 3.76
N GLY A 189 37.18 6.10 3.60
CA GLY A 189 38.51 5.73 4.11
C GLY A 189 38.51 5.44 5.62
N PRO A 190 39.64 5.02 6.22
CA PRO A 190 39.72 4.40 7.56
C PRO A 190 39.01 5.12 8.72
N ARG A 191 38.73 6.42 8.58
CA ARG A 191 38.08 7.27 9.60
C ARG A 191 36.57 7.44 9.42
N HIS A 192 36.00 7.07 8.28
CA HIS A 192 34.62 7.43 7.92
C HIS A 192 33.63 6.26 7.96
N GLY A 193 34.10 5.03 8.19
CA GLY A 193 33.27 3.84 8.28
C GLY A 193 32.49 3.53 6.99
N ALA A 194 31.63 2.52 7.06
CA ALA A 194 30.64 2.25 6.02
C ALA A 194 29.37 3.03 6.31
N VAL A 195 28.90 3.82 5.34
CA VAL A 195 27.63 4.56 5.46
C VAL A 195 26.66 3.99 4.44
N SER A 196 25.50 3.53 4.92
CA SER A 196 24.37 3.18 4.05
C SER A 196 23.62 4.45 3.68
N ARG A 197 23.53 4.75 2.39
CA ARG A 197 22.75 5.85 1.82
C ARG A 197 21.77 5.28 0.82
N ARG A 198 20.63 5.93 0.61
CA ARG A 198 19.80 5.63 -0.56
C ARG A 198 20.09 6.65 -1.65
N PHE A 199 20.47 6.17 -2.84
CA PHE A 199 20.58 6.97 -4.04
C PHE A 199 19.55 6.47 -5.06
N GLY A 200 18.97 7.38 -5.82
CA GLY A 200 18.19 7.04 -7.02
C GLY A 200 16.73 7.48 -7.03
N ALA A 201 16.05 7.00 -8.07
CA ALA A 201 14.76 7.47 -8.60
C ALA A 201 13.51 7.10 -7.77
N GLY A 202 13.67 6.76 -6.48
CA GLY A 202 12.54 6.49 -5.58
C GLY A 202 11.54 7.65 -5.62
N ILE A 203 10.25 7.33 -5.58
CA ILE A 203 9.21 8.34 -5.79
C ILE A 203 9.19 9.41 -4.69
N LEU A 204 9.64 9.08 -3.48
CA LEU A 204 9.74 9.99 -2.35
C LEU A 204 11.12 10.68 -2.30
N SER A 205 12.16 10.06 -2.86
CA SER A 205 13.56 10.51 -2.76
C SER A 205 14.05 11.39 -3.93
N LYS A 206 13.16 11.86 -4.82
CA LYS A 206 13.54 12.75 -5.92
C LYS A 206 14.09 14.07 -5.34
N ASN A 207 15.40 14.29 -5.47
CA ASN A 207 16.16 15.47 -5.03
C ASN A 207 16.54 15.56 -3.54
N ILE A 208 17.12 14.49 -2.97
CA ILE A 208 17.75 14.49 -1.63
C ILE A 208 18.81 15.60 -1.40
N PHE A 209 19.29 16.27 -2.44
CA PHE A 209 20.30 17.33 -2.35
C PHE A 209 19.74 18.71 -1.96
N LEU A 210 18.41 18.88 -1.96
CA LEU A 210 17.77 20.12 -1.54
C LEU A 210 17.16 19.92 -0.15
N ALA A 211 17.68 20.64 0.85
CA ALA A 211 17.37 20.46 2.27
C ALA A 211 15.92 20.80 2.71
N GLN A 212 14.99 21.01 1.78
CA GLN A 212 13.61 21.44 2.08
C GLN A 212 12.55 20.44 1.57
N PRO A 213 11.36 20.37 2.21
CA PRO A 213 10.27 19.51 1.76
C PRO A 213 9.86 19.84 0.32
N GLN A 214 9.98 18.88 -0.59
CA GLN A 214 9.70 19.09 -2.02
C GLN A 214 8.53 18.28 -2.55
N ASN A 215 8.09 17.24 -1.84
CA ASN A 215 7.01 16.40 -2.34
C ASN A 215 5.66 17.02 -1.97
N THR A 216 5.06 17.67 -2.96
CA THR A 216 3.76 18.36 -2.80
C THR A 216 2.56 17.45 -3.01
N ARG A 217 2.76 16.16 -3.32
CA ARG A 217 1.69 15.29 -3.78
C ARG A 217 1.43 14.08 -2.91
N ILE A 218 2.45 13.48 -2.30
CA ILE A 218 2.31 12.22 -1.55
C ILE A 218 2.84 12.42 -0.15
N SER A 219 1.99 12.14 0.83
CA SER A 219 2.31 12.27 2.25
C SER A 219 2.74 10.96 2.89
N GLY A 220 2.21 9.85 2.38
CA GLY A 220 2.60 8.52 2.79
C GLY A 220 2.08 7.46 1.82
N VAL A 221 2.55 6.23 2.02
CA VAL A 221 2.08 5.05 1.31
C VAL A 221 1.79 3.95 2.31
N LEU A 222 0.53 3.51 2.37
CA LEU A 222 0.09 2.39 3.19
C LEU A 222 0.03 1.15 2.29
N PHE A 223 0.56 0.02 2.74
CA PHE A 223 0.35 -1.25 2.05
C PHE A 223 -0.58 -2.15 2.84
N LEU A 224 -1.35 -2.97 2.11
CA LEU A 224 -2.24 -4.00 2.62
C LEU A 224 -1.85 -5.31 1.97
N GLU A 225 -1.33 -6.24 2.77
CA GLU A 225 -0.94 -7.57 2.34
C GLU A 225 -1.85 -8.61 3.00
N PRO A 226 -2.61 -9.40 2.24
CA PRO A 226 -3.45 -10.45 2.79
C PRO A 226 -2.53 -11.54 3.33
N ARG A 227 -2.79 -11.99 4.55
CA ARG A 227 -2.00 -13.02 5.20
C ARG A 227 -2.93 -14.11 5.71
N ASP A 228 -2.53 -15.34 5.44
CA ASP A 228 -3.09 -16.50 6.10
C ASP A 228 -2.53 -16.53 7.53
N THR A 229 -3.38 -16.30 8.52
CA THR A 229 -2.98 -16.45 9.91
C THR A 229 -3.30 -17.88 10.29
N SER A 230 -2.28 -18.65 10.71
CA SER A 230 -2.39 -20.08 11.01
C SER A 230 -3.60 -20.36 11.92
N GLY A 231 -4.69 -20.88 11.34
CA GLY A 231 -5.90 -21.30 12.06
C GLY A 231 -7.16 -20.44 11.81
N ASP A 232 -7.67 -20.42 10.58
CA ASP A 232 -9.05 -20.02 10.25
C ASP A 232 -9.37 -18.52 10.35
N ARG A 233 -8.39 -17.64 10.16
CA ARG A 233 -8.65 -16.19 10.08
C ARG A 233 -7.90 -15.55 8.92
N LEU A 234 -8.67 -14.88 8.08
CA LEU A 234 -8.13 -14.01 7.04
C LEU A 234 -7.76 -12.67 7.68
N GLY A 235 -6.46 -12.40 7.76
CA GLY A 235 -5.91 -11.14 8.25
C GLY A 235 -5.34 -10.30 7.12
N VAL A 236 -5.09 -9.02 7.40
CA VAL A 236 -4.31 -8.17 6.51
C VAL A 236 -3.17 -7.57 7.32
N LEU A 237 -1.94 -7.81 6.86
CA LEU A 237 -0.79 -7.08 7.34
C LEU A 237 -0.84 -5.68 6.72
N ALA A 238 -0.82 -4.66 7.57
CA ALA A 238 -0.76 -3.27 7.14
C ALA A 238 0.49 -2.58 7.66
N GLY A 239 1.09 -1.73 6.83
CA GLY A 239 2.18 -0.87 7.26
C GLY A 239 2.18 0.45 6.50
N LEU A 240 2.55 1.52 7.19
CA LEU A 240 2.53 2.88 6.67
C LEU A 240 3.95 3.42 6.50
N TYR A 241 4.36 3.69 5.27
CA TYR A 241 5.57 4.45 4.97
C TYR A 241 5.27 5.95 4.95
N HIS A 242 5.86 6.70 5.88
CA HIS A 242 5.78 8.16 5.87
C HIS A 242 6.73 8.74 4.85
N ASN A 243 6.30 9.80 4.15
CA ASN A 243 7.20 10.59 3.31
C ASN A 243 7.86 11.68 4.15
N PRO A 244 9.17 11.58 4.47
CA PRO A 244 9.84 12.53 5.34
C PRO A 244 10.08 13.91 4.69
N TRP A 245 9.79 14.03 3.40
CA TRP A 245 9.89 15.25 2.58
C TRP A 245 8.53 15.75 2.07
N ALA A 246 7.42 15.25 2.63
CA ALA A 246 6.08 15.73 2.30
C ALA A 246 5.90 17.19 2.71
N LYS A 247 5.29 18.01 1.84
CA LYS A 247 4.85 19.36 2.18
C LYS A 247 3.75 19.35 3.25
N ASN A 248 2.80 18.41 3.11
CA ASN A 248 1.69 18.21 4.04
C ASN A 248 1.82 16.78 4.61
N PRO A 249 2.58 16.55 5.69
CA PRO A 249 2.76 15.20 6.23
C PRO A 249 1.45 14.63 6.80
N ILE A 250 1.38 13.29 6.89
CA ILE A 250 0.35 12.62 7.67
C ILE A 250 0.87 12.49 9.10
N GLU A 251 0.06 12.87 10.08
CA GLU A 251 0.46 12.79 11.47
C GLU A 251 0.46 11.33 11.97
N PRO A 252 1.58 10.84 12.55
CA PRO A 252 1.67 9.44 12.99
C PRO A 252 0.63 9.01 14.03
N TYR A 253 0.11 9.95 14.84
CA TYR A 253 -0.91 9.65 15.87
C TYR A 253 -2.28 9.30 15.29
N LEU A 254 -2.50 9.51 13.98
CA LEU A 254 -3.73 9.08 13.29
C LEU A 254 -3.78 7.56 13.11
N PHE A 255 -2.63 6.89 13.22
CA PHE A 255 -2.50 5.44 13.03
C PHE A 255 -1.77 4.77 14.20
N PRO A 256 -2.23 4.94 15.46
CA PRO A 256 -1.47 4.55 16.64
C PRO A 256 -1.27 3.03 16.78
N SER A 257 -2.09 2.23 16.11
CA SER A 257 -1.99 0.76 16.12
C SER A 257 -1.33 0.17 14.87
N LEU A 258 -0.90 1.02 13.92
CA LEU A 258 -0.18 0.57 12.75
C LEU A 258 1.32 0.53 13.02
N ARG A 259 1.99 -0.41 12.34
CA ARG A 259 3.43 -0.33 12.12
C ARG A 259 3.73 0.79 11.12
N GLN A 260 4.58 1.74 11.52
CA GLN A 260 4.86 2.95 10.73
C GLN A 260 6.36 3.10 10.48
N PHE A 261 6.76 3.32 9.24
CA PHE A 261 8.14 3.64 8.87
C PHE A 261 8.32 5.16 8.92
N VAL A 262 8.88 5.65 10.01
CA VAL A 262 8.95 7.07 10.38
C VAL A 262 10.39 7.58 10.47
N VAL A 263 10.55 8.90 10.57
CA VAL A 263 11.84 9.51 10.90
C VAL A 263 12.10 9.36 12.39
N LEU A 264 13.20 8.68 12.74
CA LEU A 264 13.66 8.49 14.12
C LEU A 264 14.59 9.61 14.56
N GLU A 265 15.44 10.09 13.64
CA GLU A 265 16.45 11.10 13.94
C GLU A 265 16.71 11.96 12.69
N ARG A 266 16.85 13.28 12.88
CA ARG A 266 17.31 14.21 11.84
C ARG A 266 18.64 14.79 12.26
N GLY A 267 19.66 14.60 11.43
CA GLY A 267 21.00 15.13 11.63
C GLY A 267 21.43 16.05 10.49
N PRO A 268 22.56 16.77 10.65
CA PRO A 268 23.10 17.64 9.60
C PRO A 268 23.49 16.88 8.33
N ASN A 269 23.78 15.58 8.43
CA ASN A 269 24.27 14.73 7.34
C ASN A 269 23.22 13.74 6.81
N GLY A 270 21.97 13.84 7.26
CA GLY A 270 20.91 12.94 6.80
C GLY A 270 19.83 12.70 7.84
N MET A 271 19.00 11.69 7.59
CA MET A 271 17.95 11.26 8.50
C MET A 271 18.03 9.75 8.71
N LYS A 272 17.75 9.32 9.93
CA LYS A 272 17.54 7.92 10.27
C LYS A 272 16.04 7.64 10.24
N MET A 273 15.63 6.62 9.50
CA MET A 273 14.26 6.15 9.45
C MET A 273 14.19 4.70 9.90
N GLY A 274 13.04 4.29 10.42
CA GLY A 274 12.82 2.92 10.87
C GLY A 274 11.35 2.65 11.19
N TRP A 275 11.03 1.37 11.35
CA TRP A 275 9.70 0.92 11.75
C TRP A 275 9.44 1.20 13.23
N GLN A 276 8.23 1.64 13.55
CA GLN A 276 7.70 1.83 14.90
C GLN A 276 6.27 1.25 14.98
N PRO A 277 6.01 0.25 15.85
CA PRO A 277 7.03 -0.53 16.56
C PRO A 277 7.93 -1.30 15.57
N GLU A 278 9.08 -1.78 16.04
CA GLU A 278 9.99 -2.56 15.19
C GLU A 278 9.37 -3.90 14.77
N GLU A 279 8.59 -4.50 15.68
CA GLU A 279 7.88 -5.75 15.48
C GLU A 279 6.69 -5.61 14.52
N GLU A 280 6.40 -6.67 13.77
CA GLU A 280 5.23 -6.72 12.90
C GLU A 280 3.96 -6.81 13.73
N GLN A 281 3.06 -5.84 13.52
CA GLN A 281 1.74 -5.83 14.12
C GLN A 281 0.71 -6.34 13.14
N TRP A 282 -0.08 -7.32 13.60
CA TRP A 282 -1.16 -7.93 12.84
C TRP A 282 -2.45 -7.17 13.07
N ILE A 283 -3.18 -6.94 11.98
CA ILE A 283 -4.50 -6.35 12.04
C ILE A 283 -5.48 -7.40 11.57
N TYR A 284 -6.27 -7.87 12.52
CA TYR A 284 -7.44 -8.65 12.24
C TYR A 284 -8.56 -7.67 11.91
N ILE A 285 -8.90 -7.60 10.63
CA ILE A 285 -9.98 -6.73 10.13
C ILE A 285 -11.32 -7.51 10.19
#